data_AF-A0A3G2IAB6-F1
#
_entry.id   AF-A0A3G2IAB6-F1
#
_cell.length_a   1.000
_cell.length_b   1.000
_cell.length_c   1.000
_cell.angle_alpha   90.00
_cell.angle_beta   90.00
_cell.angle_gamma   90.00
#
_symmetry.space_group_name_H-M   'P 1'
#
loop_
_entity.id
_entity.type
_entity.pdbx_description
1 polymer ?
#
loop_
_entity_poly.entity_id
_entity_poly.type
_entity_poly.pdbx_seq_one_letter_code
_entity_poly.pdbx_strand_id
1 'polypeptide(L)'
;MKRHTEKRIAGSILEVRCLRVTPPVCIHRVAFEDGKFAVVRCVTDGCLVPGHVINRDAQGWHYDEKIMKLLPFEYVNQTESERDFAEYP
;
A
#
# COMPACT_ATOMS: atom_id res chain seq x y z
N MET A 1 -13.21 -6.68 30.87
CA MET A 1 -13.25 -6.01 29.55
C MET A 1 -12.05 -6.50 28.74
N LYS A 2 -12.26 -7.31 27.69
CA LYS A 2 -11.18 -7.65 26.76
C LYS A 2 -10.98 -6.42 25.87
N ARG A 3 -9.84 -5.73 26.03
CA ARG A 3 -9.42 -4.70 25.07
C ARG A 3 -9.22 -5.41 23.74
N HIS A 4 -10.19 -5.28 22.83
CA HIS A 4 -9.93 -5.53 21.42
C HIS A 4 -8.96 -4.43 21.00
N THR A 5 -7.66 -4.68 21.13
CA THR A 5 -6.66 -3.83 20.49
C THR A 5 -6.90 -4.02 19.00
N GLU A 6 -7.54 -3.04 18.36
CA GLU A 6 -7.68 -3.04 16.92
C GLU A 6 -6.29 -3.25 16.32
N LYS A 7 -6.14 -4.32 15.54
CA LYS A 7 -4.86 -4.70 14.97
C LYS A 7 -4.53 -3.66 13.90
N ARG A 8 -3.75 -2.64 14.29
CA ARG A 8 -3.18 -1.67 13.37
C ARG A 8 -2.32 -2.42 12.37
N ILE A 9 -2.53 -2.14 11.10
CA ILE A 9 -1.70 -2.67 10.01
C ILE A 9 -0.83 -1.51 9.56
N ALA A 10 0.48 -1.70 9.53
CA ALA A 10 1.43 -0.73 9.00
C ALA A 10 2.25 -1.40 7.90
N GLY A 11 2.54 -0.64 6.84
CA GLY A 11 3.32 -1.11 5.70
C GLY A 11 4.25 -0.03 5.18
N SER A 12 5.53 -0.37 5.03
CA SER A 12 6.56 0.50 4.46
C SER A 12 6.53 0.42 2.94
N ILE A 13 6.52 1.58 2.28
CA ILE A 13 6.58 1.65 0.81
C ILE A 13 8.03 1.41 0.39
N LEU A 14 8.23 0.38 -0.41
CA LEU A 14 9.55 0.02 -0.92
C LEU A 14 9.84 0.70 -2.25
N GLU A 15 8.87 0.65 -3.16
CA GLU A 15 9.02 1.09 -4.54
C GLU A 15 7.75 1.72 -5.06
N VAL A 16 7.89 2.58 -6.08
CA VAL A 16 6.79 3.31 -6.70
C VAL A 16 6.96 3.39 -8.20
N ARG A 17 5.85 3.20 -8.93
CA ARG A 17 5.73 3.47 -10.37
C ARG A 17 4.47 4.27 -10.63
N CYS A 18 4.57 5.33 -11.43
CA CYS A 18 3.42 6.11 -11.88
C CYS A 18 3.05 5.68 -13.29
N LEU A 19 1.81 5.24 -13.49
CA LEU A 19 1.25 4.99 -14.81
C LEU A 19 0.60 6.27 -15.33
N ARG A 20 1.05 6.72 -16.51
CA ARG A 20 0.51 7.90 -17.21
C ARG A 20 -0.79 7.59 -17.96
N VAL A 21 -1.75 6.99 -17.26
CA VAL A 21 -3.12 6.76 -17.72
C VAL A 21 -4.04 7.87 -17.20
N THR A 22 -5.29 7.93 -17.66
CA THR A 22 -6.27 8.93 -17.22
C THR A 22 -7.47 8.24 -16.59
N PRO A 23 -7.72 8.42 -15.28
CA PRO A 23 -6.91 9.17 -14.30
C PRO A 23 -5.57 8.47 -14.00
N PRO A 24 -4.53 9.21 -13.54
CA PRO A 24 -3.24 8.62 -13.20
C PRO A 24 -3.37 7.59 -12.08
N VAL A 25 -2.58 6.52 -12.18
CA VAL A 25 -2.55 5.45 -11.19
C VAL A 25 -1.12 5.26 -10.71
N CYS A 26 -0.91 5.34 -9.40
CA CYS A 26 0.36 4.97 -8.79
C CYS A 26 0.29 3.55 -8.27
N ILE A 27 1.35 2.79 -8.56
CA ILE A 27 1.56 1.42 -8.10
C ILE A 27 2.69 1.47 -7.08
N HIS A 28 2.48 0.80 -5.96
CA HIS A 28 3.38 0.78 -4.83
C HIS A 28 3.65 -0.65 -4.41
N ARG A 29 4.92 -1.01 -4.26
CA ARG A 29 5.28 -2.23 -3.56
C ARG A 29 5.43 -1.91 -2.08
N VAL A 30 4.72 -2.64 -1.23
CA VAL A 30 4.64 -2.37 0.21
C VAL A 30 5.02 -3.62 0.99
N ALA A 31 5.87 -3.45 2.02
CA ALA A 31 6.20 -4.49 3.00
C ALA A 31 5.49 -4.19 4.32
N PHE A 32 4.70 -5.15 4.81
CA PHE A 32 3.95 -5.03 6.05
C PHE A 32 4.73 -5.60 7.23
N GLU A 33 4.45 -5.07 8.42
CA GLU A 33 5.12 -5.49 9.66
C GLU A 33 4.90 -6.96 10.01
N ASP A 34 3.86 -7.61 9.46
CA ASP A 34 3.61 -9.04 9.64
C ASP A 34 4.41 -9.94 8.68
N GLY A 35 5.38 -9.36 7.95
CA GLY A 35 6.26 -10.07 7.01
C GLY A 35 5.63 -10.33 5.64
N LYS A 36 4.41 -9.84 5.40
CA LYS A 36 3.75 -9.94 4.10
C LYS A 36 4.08 -8.75 3.22
N PHE A 37 3.86 -8.93 1.92
CA PHE A 37 4.06 -7.89 0.92
C PHE A 37 2.77 -7.69 0.14
N ALA A 38 2.63 -6.55 -0.53
CA ALA A 38 1.57 -6.35 -1.51
C ALA A 38 2.00 -5.36 -2.60
N VAL A 39 1.35 -5.49 -3.76
CA VAL A 39 1.33 -4.45 -4.78
C VAL A 39 0.03 -3.66 -4.60
N VAL A 40 0.16 -2.45 -4.07
CA VAL A 40 -0.92 -1.54 -3.76
C VAL A 40 -1.09 -0.54 -4.90
N ARG A 41 -2.34 -0.19 -5.21
CA ARG A 41 -2.66 0.82 -6.22
C ARG A 41 -3.52 1.91 -5.63
N CYS A 42 -3.25 3.14 -6.02
CA CYS A 42 -4.05 4.29 -5.63
C CYS A 42 -4.31 5.19 -6.84
N VAL A 43 -5.56 5.63 -6.95
CA VAL A 43 -5.99 6.67 -7.90
C VAL A 43 -5.90 7.99 -7.15
N THR A 44 -4.83 8.74 -7.40
CA THR A 44 -4.49 9.94 -6.64
C THR A 44 -3.71 10.89 -7.55
N ASP A 45 -3.78 12.18 -7.22
CA ASP A 45 -3.05 13.25 -7.89
C ASP A 45 -1.53 13.19 -7.65
N GLY A 46 -1.08 12.33 -6.73
CA GLY A 46 0.34 12.11 -6.42
C GLY A 46 0.64 10.71 -5.89
N CYS A 47 1.86 10.25 -6.14
CA CYS A 47 2.31 8.95 -5.66
C CYS A 47 2.81 9.01 -4.22
N LEU A 48 2.61 7.93 -3.48
CA LEU A 48 3.22 7.73 -2.17
C LEU A 48 4.74 7.54 -2.29
N VAL A 49 5.48 8.04 -1.30
CA VAL A 49 6.94 8.11 -1.33
C VAL A 49 7.58 6.85 -0.72
N PRO A 50 8.56 6.21 -1.38
CA PRO A 50 9.36 5.15 -0.78
C PRO A 50 10.01 5.55 0.54
N GLY A 51 10.10 4.60 1.49
CA GLY A 51 10.58 4.82 2.85
C GLY A 51 9.53 5.37 3.82
N HIS A 52 8.38 5.84 3.33
CA HIS A 52 7.26 6.23 4.18
C HIS A 52 6.33 5.03 4.46
N VAL A 53 5.41 5.21 5.41
CA VAL A 53 4.50 4.16 5.89
C VAL A 53 3.05 4.48 5.54
N ILE A 54 2.32 3.48 5.08
CA ILE A 54 0.86 3.48 5.08
C ILE A 54 0.34 2.72 6.29
N ASN A 55 -0.73 3.22 6.91
CA ASN A 55 -1.34 2.63 8.08
C ASN A 55 -2.81 2.33 7.84
N ARG A 56 -3.36 1.30 8.49
CA ARG A 56 -4.79 1.02 8.51
C ARG A 56 -5.32 1.00 9.92
N ASP A 57 -6.40 1.73 10.14
CA ASP A 57 -7.22 1.67 11.35
C ASP A 57 -8.72 1.50 11.00
N ALA A 58 -9.59 1.75 11.97
CA ALA A 58 -11.05 1.66 11.79
C ALA A 58 -11.61 2.60 10.71
N GLN A 59 -10.96 3.74 10.44
CA GLN A 59 -11.42 4.72 9.45
C GLN A 59 -10.97 4.39 8.03
N GLY A 60 -9.93 3.57 7.89
CA GLY A 60 -9.43 3.13 6.58
C GLY A 60 -7.92 3.17 6.50
N TRP A 61 -7.43 3.34 5.27
CA TRP A 61 -6.01 3.50 5.00
C TRP A 61 -5.60 4.95 5.09
N HIS A 62 -4.42 5.18 5.64
CA HIS A 62 -3.84 6.49 5.88
C HIS A 62 -2.42 6.54 5.36
N TYR A 63 -2.05 7.71 4.85
CA TYR A 63 -0.68 8.09 4.56
C TYR A 63 -0.45 9.46 5.20
N ASP A 64 0.47 9.53 6.16
CA ASP A 64 0.57 10.63 7.11
C ASP A 64 -0.81 10.92 7.76
N GLU A 65 -1.29 12.16 7.71
CA GLU A 65 -2.59 12.58 8.25
C GLU A 65 -3.76 12.43 7.26
N LYS A 66 -3.51 11.89 6.06
CA LYS A 66 -4.50 11.83 4.98
C LYS A 66 -5.11 10.44 4.86
N ILE A 67 -6.44 10.38 5.00
CA ILE A 67 -7.22 9.19 4.63
C ILE A 67 -7.15 9.02 3.11
N MET A 68 -6.89 7.80 2.68
CA MET A 68 -6.78 7.47 1.27
C MET A 68 -7.56 6.20 0.92
N LYS A 69 -8.02 6.15 -0.33
CA LYS A 69 -8.67 4.96 -0.89
C LYS A 69 -7.65 4.17 -1.71
N LEU A 70 -7.29 3.00 -1.19
CA LEU A 70 -6.54 2.01 -1.95
C LEU A 70 -7.52 1.18 -2.80
N LEU A 71 -7.10 0.82 -4.00
CA LEU A 71 -7.80 -0.22 -4.77
C LEU A 71 -7.61 -1.58 -4.11
N PRO A 72 -8.49 -2.56 -4.37
CA PRO A 72 -8.31 -3.91 -3.87
C PRO A 72 -6.92 -4.46 -4.23
N PHE A 73 -6.31 -5.10 -3.24
CA PHE A 73 -5.01 -5.77 -3.33
C PHE A 73 -5.02 -7.00 -2.44
N GLU A 74 -4.06 -7.89 -2.70
CA GLU A 74 -3.87 -9.12 -1.94
C GLU A 74 -2.50 -9.09 -1.24
N TYR A 75 -2.41 -9.80 -0.13
CA TYR A 75 -1.12 -10.04 0.50
C TYR A 75 -0.43 -11.24 -0.16
N VAL A 76 0.81 -11.03 -0.56
CA VAL A 76 1.66 -12.01 -1.24
C VAL A 76 3.00 -12.11 -0.52
N ASN A 77 3.84 -13.05 -0.93
CA ASN A 77 5.21 -13.12 -0.44
C ASN A 77 6.12 -12.10 -1.13
N GLN A 78 7.37 -11.99 -0.67
CA GLN A 78 8.34 -11.03 -1.22
C GLN A 78 8.57 -11.23 -2.72
N THR A 79 8.88 -12.46 -3.14
CA THR A 79 9.19 -12.81 -4.54
C THR A 79 8.02 -12.51 -5.47
N GLU A 80 6.80 -12.85 -5.05
CA GLU A 80 5.58 -12.54 -5.79
C GLU A 80 5.37 -11.03 -5.90
N SER A 81 5.60 -10.28 -4.82
CA SER A 81 5.47 -8.81 -4.87
C SER A 81 6.46 -8.15 -5.83
N GLU A 82 7.69 -8.68 -5.94
CA GLU A 82 8.71 -8.20 -6.87
C GLU A 82 8.30 -8.46 -8.31
N ARG A 83 7.88 -9.70 -8.59
CA ARG A 83 7.40 -10.10 -9.91
C ARG A 83 6.19 -9.28 -10.32
N ASP A 84 5.16 -9.23 -9.49
CA ASP A 84 3.90 -8.54 -9.80
C ASP A 84 4.12 -7.02 -9.98
N PHE A 85 5.06 -6.42 -9.24
CA PHE A 85 5.43 -5.02 -9.41
C PHE A 85 6.20 -4.78 -10.72
N ALA A 86 7.10 -5.68 -11.10
CA ALA A 86 7.87 -5.58 -12.33
C ALA A 86 7.00 -5.80 -13.57
N GLU A 87 6.15 -6.82 -13.54
CA GLU A 87 5.26 -7.24 -14.63
C GLU A 87 4.01 -6.36 -14.75
N TYR A 88 3.80 -5.42 -13.82
CA TYR A 88 2.63 -4.55 -13.87
C TYR A 88 2.63 -3.73 -15.19
N PRO A 89 1.56 -3.88 -16.01
CA PRO A 89 1.46 -3.28 -17.33
C PRO A 89 1.30 -1.75 -17.31
#